data_AF-A0A497FNA7-F1
#
_entry.id   AF-A0A497FNA7-F1
#
_cell.length_a   1.000
_cell.length_b   1.000
_cell.length_c   1.000
_cell.angle_alpha   90.00
_cell.angle_beta   90.00
_cell.angle_gamma   90.00
#
_symmetry.space_group_name_H-M   'P 1'
#
loop_
_entity.id
_entity.type
_entity.pdbx_description
1 polymer ?
#
loop_
_entity_poly.entity_id
_entity_poly.type
_entity_poly.pdbx_seq_one_letter_code
_entity_poly.pdbx_strand_id
1 'polypeptide(L)'
;MRYIFKPVKGYVFTKYVIERIERGEVEVSLDLGRSITKVEIQNDSVVLPNSLKISLSYLRESVKQRDRAYFIEENGKEIFEISISTPRRYYKLMIVSPDTAPTLEISGIHMHRIKDITPLEDTLEKVRLADIKKGHRVLDVCTGLGYTAIYSLKRRASTVVTIEKDPYVLEIARYNPWSRE
;
A
#
# COMPACT_ATOMS: atom_id res chain seq x y z
N MET A 1 4.74 25.66 3.47
CA MET A 1 4.17 24.84 4.56
C MET A 1 4.83 23.47 4.53
N ARG A 2 5.30 22.93 5.66
CA ARG A 2 5.90 21.59 5.73
C ARG A 2 4.81 20.57 6.05
N TYR A 3 4.65 19.55 5.21
CA TYR A 3 3.77 18.43 5.49
C TYR A 3 4.50 17.38 6.35
N ILE A 4 3.81 16.80 7.33
CA ILE A 4 4.34 15.71 8.16
C ILE A 4 3.51 14.47 7.84
N PHE A 5 4.14 13.50 7.18
CA PHE A 5 3.50 12.24 6.82
C PHE A 5 3.24 11.40 8.09
N LYS A 6 2.01 10.91 8.23
CA LYS A 6 1.55 10.13 9.37
C LYS A 6 0.83 8.88 8.87
N PRO A 7 1.53 7.74 8.74
CA PRO A 7 0.88 6.52 8.28
C PRO A 7 -0.24 6.08 9.23
N VAL A 8 -1.30 5.52 8.66
CA VAL A 8 -2.39 4.92 9.41
C VAL A 8 -2.04 3.48 9.75
N LYS A 9 -2.30 3.10 11.01
CA LYS A 9 -2.07 1.74 11.52
C LYS A 9 -3.30 0.89 11.32
N GLY A 10 -3.09 -0.34 10.89
CA GLY A 10 -4.14 -1.27 10.51
C GLY A 10 -3.65 -2.31 9.52
N TYR A 11 -4.59 -3.11 9.06
CA TYR A 11 -4.37 -4.27 8.20
C TYR A 11 -4.94 -4.02 6.81
N VAL A 12 -4.22 -4.49 5.80
CA VAL A 12 -4.65 -4.43 4.40
C VAL A 12 -5.12 -5.82 3.96
N PHE A 13 -6.33 -5.87 3.43
CA PHE A 13 -6.90 -7.04 2.78
C PHE A 13 -6.93 -6.85 1.27
N THR A 14 -6.72 -7.95 0.56
CA THR A 14 -6.90 -8.06 -0.89
C THR A 14 -7.73 -9.31 -1.16
N LYS A 15 -8.30 -9.41 -2.37
CA LYS A 15 -9.05 -10.62 -2.73
C LYS A 15 -8.21 -11.90 -2.60
N TYR A 16 -6.92 -11.82 -2.92
CA TYR A 16 -5.98 -12.93 -2.77
C TYR A 16 -5.80 -13.38 -1.31
N VAL A 17 -5.68 -12.43 -0.39
CA VAL A 17 -5.55 -12.73 1.04
C VAL A 17 -6.81 -13.43 1.55
N ILE A 18 -8.00 -12.95 1.16
CA ILE A 18 -9.26 -13.60 1.55
C ILE A 18 -9.33 -15.03 1.00
N GLU A 19 -9.02 -15.24 -0.28
CA GLU A 19 -9.02 -16.57 -0.90
C GLU A 19 -8.02 -17.54 -0.22
N ARG A 20 -6.87 -17.05 0.27
CA ARG A 20 -5.90 -17.84 1.03
C ARG A 20 -6.43 -18.23 2.41
N ILE A 21 -7.01 -17.28 3.15
CA ILE A 21 -7.62 -17.56 4.47
C ILE A 21 -8.77 -18.56 4.32
N GLU A 22 -9.61 -18.43 3.29
CA GLU A 22 -10.71 -19.38 3.01
C GLU A 22 -10.23 -20.81 2.72
N ARG A 23 -9.00 -20.98 2.22
CA ARG A 23 -8.36 -22.29 2.03
C ARG A 23 -7.76 -22.87 3.32
N GLY A 24 -7.87 -22.15 4.44
CA GLY A 24 -7.31 -22.55 5.73
C GLY A 24 -5.87 -22.09 5.96
N GLU A 25 -5.33 -21.21 5.12
CA GLU A 25 -3.99 -20.66 5.36
C GLU A 25 -4.01 -19.69 6.54
N VAL A 26 -3.19 -20.01 7.56
CA VAL A 26 -3.07 -19.22 8.79
C VAL A 26 -1.88 -18.26 8.79
N GLU A 27 -1.05 -18.31 7.76
CA GLU A 27 0.10 -17.40 7.56
C GLU A 27 -0.08 -16.63 6.25
N VAL A 28 -0.52 -15.39 6.37
CA VAL A 28 -0.87 -14.51 5.24
C VAL A 28 -0.25 -13.14 5.43
N SER A 29 -0.06 -12.37 4.35
CA SER A 29 0.35 -10.98 4.49
C SER A 29 -0.87 -10.07 4.64
N LEU A 30 -0.91 -9.30 5.73
CA LEU A 30 -1.91 -8.26 5.97
C LEU A 30 -1.35 -6.85 5.75
N ASP A 31 -0.26 -6.75 4.98
CA ASP A 31 0.46 -5.51 4.72
C ASP A 31 1.10 -5.47 3.32
N LEU A 32 0.46 -6.15 2.36
CA LEU A 32 0.85 -6.18 0.94
C LEU A 32 2.26 -6.74 0.70
N GLY A 33 2.62 -7.81 1.41
CA GLY A 33 3.88 -8.53 1.26
C GLY A 33 5.05 -7.95 2.06
N ARG A 34 4.80 -7.05 3.02
CA ARG A 34 5.87 -6.49 3.86
C ARG A 34 6.27 -7.47 4.97
N SER A 35 5.31 -8.20 5.52
CA SER A 35 5.53 -9.24 6.51
C SER A 35 4.51 -10.38 6.38
N ILE A 36 4.84 -11.50 7.02
CA ILE A 36 3.92 -12.62 7.21
C ILE A 36 3.26 -12.43 8.56
N THR A 37 1.93 -12.51 8.58
CA THR A 37 1.10 -12.39 9.77
C THR A 37 0.40 -13.71 10.03
N LYS A 38 0.53 -14.20 11.27
CA LYS A 38 -0.25 -15.35 11.73
C LYS A 38 -1.66 -14.91 12.12
N VAL A 39 -2.66 -15.57 11.59
CA VAL A 39 -4.08 -15.38 11.91
C VAL A 39 -4.67 -16.67 12.47
N GLU A 40 -5.75 -16.58 13.24
CA GLU A 40 -6.50 -17.75 13.66
C GLU A 40 -7.82 -17.82 12.90
N ILE A 41 -8.21 -19.02 12.45
CA ILE A 41 -9.49 -19.26 11.80
C ILE A 41 -10.39 -20.01 12.78
N GLN A 42 -11.51 -19.39 13.14
CA GLN A 42 -12.47 -19.93 14.11
C GLN A 42 -13.87 -19.89 13.48
N ASN A 43 -14.41 -21.05 13.10
CA ASN A 43 -15.67 -21.15 12.36
C ASN A 43 -15.65 -20.27 11.08
N ASP A 44 -16.63 -19.38 10.90
CA ASP A 44 -16.69 -18.40 9.79
C ASP A 44 -16.01 -17.06 10.15
N SER A 45 -14.91 -17.07 10.91
CA SER A 45 -14.23 -15.85 11.31
C SER A 45 -12.73 -15.98 11.31
N VAL A 46 -12.05 -14.89 10.97
CA VAL A 46 -10.62 -14.72 11.15
C VAL A 46 -10.36 -13.83 12.37
N VAL A 47 -9.42 -14.23 13.21
CA VAL A 47 -8.92 -13.45 14.35
C VAL A 47 -7.54 -12.93 14.00
N LEU A 48 -7.39 -11.61 14.01
CA LEU A 48 -6.14 -10.91 13.73
C LEU A 48 -5.25 -10.82 14.97
N PRO A 49 -3.95 -10.50 14.84
CA PRO A 49 -3.01 -10.45 15.98
C PRO A 49 -3.43 -9.52 17.12
N ASN A 50 -4.18 -8.46 16.84
CA ASN A 50 -4.74 -7.55 17.85
C ASN A 50 -6.04 -8.08 18.49
N SER A 51 -6.34 -9.37 18.36
CA SER A 51 -7.59 -10.02 18.81
C SER A 51 -8.85 -9.52 18.12
N LEU A 52 -8.74 -8.73 17.05
CA LEU A 52 -9.90 -8.31 16.27
C LEU A 52 -10.46 -9.51 15.51
N LYS A 53 -11.72 -9.86 15.80
CA LYS A 53 -12.45 -10.94 15.14
C LYS A 53 -13.32 -10.37 14.04
N ILE A 54 -13.14 -10.88 12.82
CA ILE A 54 -13.87 -10.43 11.63
C ILE A 54 -14.50 -11.65 10.95
N SER A 55 -15.77 -11.51 10.57
CA SER A 55 -16.47 -12.57 9.84
C SER A 55 -15.90 -12.74 8.43
N LEU A 56 -15.67 -13.97 7.99
CA LEU A 56 -15.21 -14.28 6.63
C LEU A 56 -16.31 -13.93 5.60
N SER A 57 -17.58 -14.13 5.93
CA SER A 57 -18.70 -13.65 5.11
C SER A 57 -18.67 -12.13 4.90
N TYR A 58 -18.41 -11.36 5.95
CA TYR A 58 -18.27 -9.89 5.86
C TYR A 58 -17.08 -9.45 5.00
N LEU A 59 -15.92 -10.12 5.15
CA LEU A 59 -14.75 -9.86 4.33
C LEU A 59 -15.02 -10.19 2.86
N ARG A 60 -15.73 -11.29 2.57
CA ARG A 60 -16.10 -11.69 1.21
C ARG A 60 -17.05 -10.68 0.54
N GLU A 61 -17.99 -10.15 1.31
CA GLU A 61 -18.94 -9.13 0.85
C GLU A 61 -18.27 -7.78 0.62
N SER A 62 -17.23 -7.45 1.39
CA SER A 62 -16.58 -6.14 1.32
C SER A 62 -15.43 -6.11 0.32
N VAL A 63 -14.62 -7.17 0.26
CA VAL A 63 -13.43 -7.31 -0.60
C VAL A 63 -13.84 -8.01 -1.91
N LYS A 64 -14.35 -7.22 -2.85
CA LYS A 64 -14.92 -7.74 -4.10
C LYS A 64 -13.93 -7.74 -5.27
N GLN A 65 -13.15 -6.68 -5.42
CA GLN A 65 -12.31 -6.46 -6.60
C GLN A 65 -10.86 -6.95 -6.37
N ARG A 66 -10.28 -7.65 -7.36
CA ARG A 66 -8.92 -8.22 -7.26
C ARG A 66 -7.81 -7.18 -7.33
N ASP A 67 -8.05 -6.07 -8.01
CA ASP A 67 -7.10 -4.98 -8.22
C ASP A 67 -7.26 -3.85 -7.19
N ARG A 68 -7.98 -4.10 -6.08
CA ARG A 68 -8.23 -3.12 -5.01
C ARG A 68 -7.63 -3.57 -3.69
N ALA A 69 -7.11 -2.59 -2.94
CA ALA A 69 -6.69 -2.75 -1.56
C ALA A 69 -7.80 -2.26 -0.62
N TYR A 70 -8.05 -2.99 0.45
CA TYR A 70 -9.02 -2.64 1.49
C TYR A 70 -8.33 -2.55 2.83
N PHE A 71 -8.75 -1.64 3.68
CA PHE A 71 -8.13 -1.35 4.95
C PHE A 71 -9.09 -1.55 6.09
N ILE A 72 -8.59 -2.08 7.20
CA ILE A 72 -9.22 -1.97 8.51
C ILE A 72 -8.23 -1.32 9.47
N GLU A 73 -8.67 -0.29 10.17
CA GLU A 73 -7.84 0.34 11.21
C GLU A 73 -7.62 -0.62 12.38
N GLU A 74 -6.49 -0.50 13.07
CA GLU A 74 -6.14 -1.40 14.19
C GLU A 74 -7.17 -1.37 15.34
N ASN A 75 -7.87 -0.26 15.51
CA ASN A 75 -8.95 -0.10 16.49
C ASN A 75 -10.34 -0.01 15.81
N GLY A 76 -10.40 -0.19 14.49
CA GLY A 76 -11.61 -0.10 13.70
C GLY A 76 -12.34 -1.45 13.61
N LYS A 77 -13.62 -1.38 13.24
CA LYS A 77 -14.43 -2.57 12.93
C LYS A 77 -14.90 -2.61 11.48
N GLU A 78 -14.72 -1.50 10.76
CA GLU A 78 -15.18 -1.35 9.39
C GLU A 78 -14.01 -1.53 8.44
N ILE A 79 -14.25 -2.30 7.39
CA ILE A 79 -13.34 -2.42 6.26
C ILE A 79 -13.80 -1.49 5.15
N PHE A 80 -12.87 -0.77 4.54
CA PHE A 80 -13.16 0.14 3.43
C PHE A 80 -12.12 0.02 2.33
N GLU A 81 -12.51 0.31 1.09
CA GLU A 81 -11.56 0.39 -0.03
C GLU A 81 -10.62 1.59 0.15
N ILE A 82 -9.31 1.40 -0.05
CA ILE A 82 -8.32 2.49 -0.04
C ILE A 82 -8.47 3.28 -1.33
N SER A 83 -9.48 4.15 -1.36
CA SER A 83 -9.82 5.01 -2.48
C SER A 83 -10.39 6.33 -2.00
N ILE A 84 -10.26 7.36 -2.84
CA ILE A 84 -10.83 8.68 -2.61
C ILE A 84 -11.52 9.12 -3.89
N SER A 85 -12.80 9.48 -3.79
CA SER A 85 -13.54 10.09 -4.89
C SER A 85 -13.70 11.58 -4.63
N THR A 86 -13.39 12.40 -5.62
CA THR A 86 -13.61 13.85 -5.62
C THR A 86 -14.44 14.22 -6.86
N PRO A 87 -15.02 15.42 -6.91
CA PRO A 87 -15.78 15.86 -8.10
C PRO A 87 -14.96 15.88 -9.40
N ARG A 88 -13.62 15.86 -9.35
CA ARG A 88 -12.74 15.96 -10.52
C ARG A 88 -11.94 14.70 -10.81
N ARG A 89 -11.63 13.91 -9.79
CA ARG A 89 -10.67 12.80 -9.85
C ARG A 89 -11.07 11.69 -8.90
N TYR A 90 -10.69 10.48 -9.27
CA TYR A 90 -10.79 9.30 -8.42
C TYR A 90 -9.39 8.72 -8.22
N TYR A 91 -9.06 8.40 -6.97
CA TYR A 91 -7.77 7.87 -6.57
C TYR A 91 -8.00 6.51 -5.94
N LYS A 92 -7.11 5.55 -6.23
CA LYS A 92 -7.15 4.25 -5.56
C LYS A 92 -5.75 3.66 -5.39
N LEU A 93 -5.59 2.90 -4.32
CA LEU A 93 -4.43 2.02 -4.17
C LEU A 93 -4.72 0.71 -4.92
N MET A 94 -4.01 0.50 -6.03
CA MET A 94 -4.25 -0.58 -6.95
C MET A 94 -3.26 -1.73 -6.74
N ILE A 95 -3.80 -2.94 -6.63
CA ILE A 95 -3.01 -4.18 -6.51
C ILE A 95 -2.65 -4.67 -7.91
N VAL A 96 -1.36 -4.91 -8.14
CA VAL A 96 -0.86 -5.45 -9.41
C VAL A 96 -0.66 -6.97 -9.36
N SER A 97 -0.24 -7.49 -8.21
CA SER A 97 -0.08 -8.91 -7.93
C SER A 97 -0.17 -9.15 -6.41
N PRO A 98 -0.33 -10.40 -5.95
CA PRO A 98 -0.26 -10.73 -4.54
C PRO A 98 1.09 -10.31 -3.94
N ASP A 99 1.07 -9.93 -2.66
CA ASP A 99 2.25 -9.75 -1.81
C ASP A 99 3.38 -8.88 -2.40
N THR A 100 3.01 -7.83 -3.14
CA THR A 100 3.95 -6.83 -3.69
C THR A 100 3.47 -5.40 -3.45
N ALA A 101 4.38 -4.45 -3.67
CA ALA A 101 4.08 -3.03 -3.59
C ALA A 101 2.96 -2.64 -4.60
N PRO A 102 1.89 -1.98 -4.15
CA PRO A 102 0.82 -1.51 -5.03
C PRO A 102 1.28 -0.31 -5.85
N THR A 103 0.49 0.04 -6.88
CA THR A 103 0.59 1.34 -7.54
C THR A 103 -0.54 2.26 -7.10
N LEU A 104 -0.32 3.57 -7.21
CA LEU A 104 -1.39 4.54 -7.24
C LEU A 104 -2.00 4.57 -8.65
N GLU A 105 -3.32 4.63 -8.73
CA GLU A 105 -4.04 5.01 -9.94
C GLU A 105 -4.80 6.31 -9.69
N ILE A 106 -4.74 7.22 -10.65
CA ILE A 106 -5.49 8.49 -10.65
C ILE A 106 -6.33 8.55 -11.92
N SER A 107 -7.65 8.50 -11.78
CA SER A 107 -8.63 8.55 -12.88
C SER A 107 -8.29 7.60 -14.03
N GLY A 108 -7.95 6.35 -13.71
CA GLY A 108 -7.61 5.32 -14.72
C GLY A 108 -6.15 5.32 -15.20
N ILE A 109 -5.32 6.26 -14.74
CA ILE A 109 -3.89 6.33 -15.12
C ILE A 109 -3.03 5.74 -14.00
N HIS A 110 -2.21 4.74 -14.33
CA HIS A 110 -1.25 4.15 -13.40
C HIS A 110 -0.03 5.07 -13.23
N MET A 111 0.40 5.29 -11.99
CA MET A 111 1.55 6.16 -11.68
C MET A 111 2.90 5.44 -11.76
N HIS A 112 2.90 4.10 -11.76
CA HIS A 112 4.07 3.26 -12.02
C HIS A 112 3.90 2.47 -13.32
N ARG A 113 5.02 2.03 -13.89
CA ARG A 113 4.98 0.98 -14.92
C ARG A 113 4.54 -0.32 -14.25
N ILE A 114 3.49 -0.93 -14.78
CA ILE A 114 2.96 -2.22 -14.31
C ILE A 114 2.96 -3.29 -15.40
N LYS A 115 3.45 -2.95 -16.59
CA LYS A 115 3.55 -3.88 -17.72
C LYS A 115 4.92 -4.55 -17.67
N ASP A 116 4.90 -5.87 -17.47
CA ASP A 116 6.06 -6.76 -17.40
C ASP A 116 6.99 -6.52 -16.19
N ILE A 117 6.58 -5.68 -15.24
CA ILE A 117 7.36 -5.28 -14.07
C ILE A 117 6.42 -4.83 -12.94
N THR A 118 6.86 -4.93 -11.69
CA THR A 118 6.13 -4.43 -10.52
C THR A 118 6.44 -2.94 -10.24
N PRO A 119 5.56 -2.21 -9.52
CA PRO A 119 5.80 -0.83 -9.10
C PRO A 119 7.11 -0.64 -8.32
N LEU A 120 7.49 -1.65 -7.53
CA LEU A 120 8.74 -1.62 -6.80
C LEU A 120 9.94 -1.73 -7.73
N GLU A 121 9.94 -2.69 -8.65
CA GLU A 121 11.01 -2.85 -9.63
C GLU A 121 11.13 -1.61 -10.54
N ASP A 122 10.01 -1.03 -11.01
CA ASP A 122 9.97 0.25 -11.74
C ASP A 122 10.63 1.39 -10.95
N THR A 123 10.36 1.47 -9.63
CA THR A 123 11.03 2.43 -8.76
C THR A 123 12.54 2.18 -8.67
N LEU A 124 12.94 0.92 -8.47
CA LEU A 124 14.34 0.55 -8.32
C LEU A 124 15.13 0.83 -9.61
N GLU A 125 14.52 0.62 -10.79
CA GLU A 125 15.08 0.99 -12.08
C GLU A 125 15.28 2.50 -12.19
N LYS A 126 14.26 3.31 -11.86
CA LYS A 126 14.36 4.77 -11.88
C LYS A 126 15.47 5.29 -10.96
N VAL A 127 15.51 4.80 -9.73
CA VAL A 127 16.54 5.17 -8.75
C VAL A 127 17.94 4.76 -9.21
N ARG A 128 18.07 3.59 -9.85
CA ARG A 128 19.33 3.13 -10.43
C ARG A 128 19.77 3.98 -11.62
N LEU A 129 18.86 4.29 -12.54
CA LEU A 129 19.14 5.08 -13.74
C LEU A 129 19.47 6.54 -13.41
N ALA A 130 18.85 7.11 -12.37
CA ALA A 130 19.21 8.41 -11.83
C ALA A 130 20.58 8.45 -11.12
N ASP A 131 21.27 7.30 -11.05
CA ASP A 131 22.61 7.13 -10.49
C ASP A 131 22.75 7.71 -9.06
N ILE A 132 21.73 7.47 -8.23
CA ILE A 132 21.70 7.94 -6.84
C ILE A 132 22.72 7.16 -6.01
N LYS A 133 23.66 7.89 -5.38
CA LYS A 133 24.78 7.34 -4.60
C LYS A 133 24.83 7.89 -3.18
N LYS A 134 25.68 7.25 -2.39
CA LYS A 134 25.99 7.67 -1.02
C LYS A 134 26.38 9.15 -0.99
N GLY A 135 25.73 9.93 -0.12
CA GLY A 135 26.04 11.34 0.10
C GLY A 135 25.29 12.32 -0.81
N HIS A 136 24.60 11.84 -1.86
CA HIS A 136 23.82 12.71 -2.74
C HIS A 136 22.68 13.40 -1.99
N ARG A 137 22.38 14.64 -2.37
CA ARG A 137 21.16 15.36 -1.99
C ARG A 137 20.16 15.22 -3.13
N VAL A 138 18.99 14.68 -2.84
CA VAL A 138 17.99 14.33 -3.87
C VAL A 138 16.77 15.23 -3.71
N LEU A 139 16.30 15.76 -4.84
CA LEU A 139 14.98 16.38 -4.97
C LEU A 139 14.09 15.41 -5.74
N ASP A 140 13.04 14.94 -5.10
CA ASP A 140 12.00 14.10 -5.68
C ASP A 140 10.73 14.95 -5.85
N VAL A 141 10.14 14.95 -7.04
CA VAL A 141 8.95 15.75 -7.35
C VAL A 141 7.87 14.79 -7.80
N CYS A 142 6.64 15.00 -7.33
CA CYS A 142 5.52 14.05 -7.43
C CYS A 142 5.71 12.84 -6.51
N THR A 143 5.95 13.10 -5.22
CA THR A 143 6.17 12.10 -4.16
C THR A 143 5.37 10.80 -4.37
N GLY A 144 4.09 10.90 -4.77
CA GLY A 144 3.29 9.73 -5.05
C GLY A 144 3.12 8.87 -3.80
N LEU A 145 3.46 7.59 -3.90
CA LEU A 145 3.51 6.67 -2.76
C LEU A 145 4.84 6.73 -1.98
N GLY A 146 5.75 7.64 -2.33
CA GLY A 146 7.02 7.87 -1.63
C GLY A 146 8.14 6.89 -1.96
N TYR A 147 7.93 5.95 -2.90
CA TYR A 147 8.90 4.89 -3.17
C TYR A 147 10.26 5.46 -3.64
N THR A 148 10.28 6.39 -4.58
CA THR A 148 11.53 7.01 -5.05
C THR A 148 12.29 7.67 -3.89
N ALA A 149 11.59 8.41 -3.01
CA ALA A 149 12.21 9.04 -1.85
C ALA A 149 12.81 8.02 -0.87
N ILE A 150 12.04 6.98 -0.52
CA ILE A 150 12.47 5.89 0.37
C ILE A 150 13.68 5.17 -0.22
N TYR A 151 13.62 4.76 -1.49
CA TYR A 151 14.69 4.00 -2.11
C TYR A 151 15.94 4.86 -2.41
N SER A 152 15.79 6.17 -2.56
CA SER A 152 16.93 7.10 -2.60
C SER A 152 17.68 7.12 -1.25
N LEU A 153 16.95 7.15 -0.13
CA LEU A 153 17.55 7.03 1.22
C LEU A 153 18.19 5.66 1.42
N LYS A 154 17.56 4.56 0.95
CA LYS A 154 18.17 3.22 0.99
C LYS A 154 19.46 3.12 0.17
N ARG A 155 19.61 3.91 -0.90
CA ARG A 155 20.88 4.10 -1.64
C ARG A 155 21.88 5.02 -0.93
N ARG A 156 21.60 5.40 0.32
CA ARG A 156 22.45 6.21 1.20
C ARG A 156 22.59 7.68 0.75
N ALA A 157 21.60 8.22 0.02
CA ALA A 157 21.48 9.67 -0.15
C ALA A 157 21.56 10.36 1.23
N SER A 158 22.27 11.48 1.32
CA SER A 158 22.44 12.22 2.58
C SER A 158 21.16 12.94 3.00
N THR A 159 20.37 13.39 2.02
CA THR A 159 19.08 14.07 2.26
C THR A 159 18.19 13.86 1.04
N VAL A 160 16.90 13.64 1.29
CA VAL A 160 15.88 13.65 0.26
C VAL A 160 14.83 14.70 0.63
N VAL A 161 14.55 15.61 -0.30
CA VAL A 161 13.40 16.50 -0.23
C VAL A 161 12.41 16.00 -1.27
N THR A 162 11.19 15.69 -0.86
CA THR A 162 10.12 15.28 -1.77
C THR A 162 8.97 16.28 -1.74
N ILE A 163 8.37 16.56 -2.90
CA ILE A 163 7.30 17.54 -3.05
C ILE A 163 6.12 16.88 -3.76
N GLU A 164 4.97 16.90 -3.09
CA GLU A 164 3.68 16.52 -3.66
C GLU A 164 2.75 17.73 -3.68
N LYS A 165 2.11 17.95 -4.82
CA LYS A 165 1.14 19.03 -4.99
C LYS A 165 -0.24 18.60 -4.52
N ASP A 166 -0.60 17.34 -4.72
CA ASP A 166 -1.94 16.84 -4.52
C ASP A 166 -2.08 16.17 -3.13
N PRO A 167 -2.80 16.78 -2.17
CA PRO A 167 -2.90 16.21 -0.82
C PRO A 167 -3.65 14.87 -0.78
N TYR A 168 -4.49 14.57 -1.78
CA TYR A 168 -5.19 13.28 -1.83
C TYR A 168 -4.25 12.11 -2.16
N VAL A 169 -3.17 12.38 -2.90
CA VAL A 169 -2.10 11.41 -3.15
C VAL A 169 -1.42 11.02 -1.83
N LEU A 170 -1.09 12.02 -1.02
CA LEU A 170 -0.52 11.79 0.32
C LEU A 170 -1.50 11.08 1.24
N GLU A 171 -2.80 11.40 1.17
CA GLU A 171 -3.82 10.72 1.96
C GLU A 171 -3.93 9.23 1.61
N ILE A 172 -3.96 8.86 0.32
CA ILE A 172 -3.89 7.46 -0.11
C ILE A 172 -2.60 6.79 0.40
N ALA A 173 -1.46 7.46 0.27
CA ALA A 173 -0.18 6.93 0.70
C ALA A 173 -0.14 6.62 2.20
N ARG A 174 -0.89 7.34 3.05
CA ARG A 174 -0.94 7.07 4.50
C ARG A 174 -1.46 5.68 4.83
N TYR A 175 -2.30 5.08 4.00
CA TYR A 175 -2.82 3.73 4.19
C TYR A 175 -1.93 2.65 3.55
N ASN A 176 -0.98 3.03 2.70
CA ASN A 176 -0.08 2.09 2.03
C ASN A 176 1.05 1.63 2.97
N PRO A 177 1.17 0.32 3.27
CA PRO A 177 2.25 -0.20 4.11
C PRO A 177 3.65 0.06 3.55
N TRP A 178 3.80 0.14 2.22
CA TRP A 178 5.07 0.40 1.54
C TRP A 178 5.51 1.87 1.61
N SER A 179 4.65 2.77 2.07
CA SER A 179 4.95 4.21 2.23
C SER A 179 5.42 4.58 3.65
N ARG A 180 5.52 3.62 4.57
CA ARG A 180 5.72 3.87 6.01
C ARG A 180 7.17 4.16 6.45
N GLU A 181 8.13 4.09 5.52
CA GLU A 181 9.58 4.17 5.81
C GLU A 181 10.13 5.59 5.84
#